data_AF-A0A920RJT9-F1
#
_entry.id   AF-A0A920RJT9-F1
#
_cell.length_a   1.000
_cell.length_b   1.000
_cell.length_c   1.000
_cell.angle_alpha   90.00
_cell.angle_beta   90.00
_cell.angle_gamma   90.00
#
_symmetry.space_group_name_H-M   'P 1'
#
loop_
_entity.id
_entity.type
_entity.pdbx_description
1 polymer ?
#
loop_
_entity_poly.entity_id
_entity_poly.type
_entity_poly.pdbx_seq_one_letter_code
_entity_poly.pdbx_strand_id
1 'polypeptide(L)'
;MINKSDNNSFDQDATTVSRDMRQFLQQIATGPALSKDPSVTDARLGMEYILDGRADEVQAAIFLIALRMKRETIEELHGVLQALLAKTKTGLG
;
A
#
# COMPACT_ATOMS: atom_id res chain seq x y z
N MET A 1 27.18 43.26 5.46
CA MET A 1 26.90 42.12 4.56
C MET A 1 25.50 41.60 4.90
N ILE A 2 24.71 41.29 3.86
CA ILE A 2 23.29 40.91 3.91
C ILE A 2 23.11 39.41 4.22
N ASN A 3 21.92 39.07 4.75
CA ASN A 3 21.16 37.80 4.71
C ASN A 3 21.36 36.78 5.85
N LYS A 4 20.32 36.12 6.39
CA LYS A 4 18.87 36.12 6.11
C LYS A 4 18.19 35.39 7.28
N SER A 5 17.07 35.90 7.76
CA SER A 5 16.13 35.12 8.58
C SER A 5 15.47 34.08 7.69
N ASP A 6 15.53 32.80 8.04
CA ASP A 6 14.63 31.76 7.54
C ASP A 6 14.54 30.71 8.68
N ASN A 7 13.75 30.95 9.74
CA ASN A 7 12.36 30.51 9.86
C ASN A 7 12.12 29.13 9.25
N ASN A 8 12.13 28.08 10.08
CA ASN A 8 11.47 26.83 9.72
C ASN A 8 10.80 26.20 10.94
N SER A 9 9.68 26.83 11.34
CA SER A 9 8.58 26.16 12.03
C SER A 9 7.81 25.36 10.98
N PHE A 10 8.30 24.17 10.61
CA PHE A 10 7.52 23.22 9.81
C PHE A 10 7.85 21.78 10.24
N ASP A 11 6.76 21.06 10.55
CA ASP A 11 6.56 19.62 10.46
C ASP A 11 7.21 18.71 11.51
N GLN A 12 6.63 18.72 12.72
CA GLN A 12 6.71 17.57 13.64
C GLN A 12 5.72 16.43 13.31
N ASP A 13 4.97 16.48 12.21
CA ASP A 13 3.95 15.46 11.90
C ASP A 13 4.38 14.36 10.91
N ALA A 14 5.63 14.37 10.43
CA ALA A 14 6.10 13.38 9.45
C ALA A 14 6.80 12.15 10.04
N THR A 15 7.09 12.13 11.35
CA THR A 15 8.01 11.11 11.93
C THR A 15 7.32 9.84 12.43
N THR A 16 5.99 9.80 12.48
CA THR A 16 5.25 8.57 12.82
C THR A 16 4.67 7.94 11.56
N VAL A 17 5.53 7.66 10.57
CA VAL A 17 5.22 6.54 9.66
C VAL A 17 5.11 5.32 10.57
N SER A 18 3.87 4.87 10.80
CA SER A 18 3.57 3.65 11.55
C SER A 18 4.52 2.57 11.05
N ARG A 19 5.32 2.02 11.97
CA ARG A 19 6.43 1.09 11.69
C ARG A 19 6.04 0.01 10.67
N ASP A 20 4.78 -0.38 10.69
CA ASP A 20 4.14 -1.37 9.81
C ASP A 20 4.08 -0.93 8.33
N MET A 21 3.72 0.34 8.06
CA MET A 21 3.66 0.87 6.69
C MET A 21 5.05 1.00 6.08
N ARG A 22 6.03 1.44 6.88
CA ARG A 22 7.43 1.49 6.46
C ARG A 22 7.95 0.08 6.10
N GLN A 23 7.61 -0.93 6.89
CA GLN A 23 8.03 -2.31 6.63
C GLN A 23 7.40 -2.85 5.34
N PHE A 24 6.13 -2.57 5.10
CA PHE A 24 5.41 -2.95 3.88
C PHE A 24 6.01 -2.29 2.62
N LEU A 25 6.29 -0.99 2.69
CA LEU A 25 6.92 -0.24 1.59
C LEU A 25 8.36 -0.69 1.33
N GLN A 26 9.12 -1.02 2.37
CA GLN A 26 10.48 -1.55 2.23
C GLN A 26 10.49 -2.92 1.56
N GLN A 27 9.54 -3.82 1.87
CA GLN A 27 9.41 -5.12 1.20
C GLN A 27 9.15 -4.98 -0.30
N ILE A 28 8.35 -3.99 -0.69
CA ILE A 28 8.08 -3.65 -2.09
C ILE A 28 9.33 -3.05 -2.75
N ALA A 29 10.04 -2.13 -2.06
CA ALA A 29 11.17 -1.39 -2.62
C ALA A 29 12.46 -2.22 -2.75
N THR A 30 12.68 -3.24 -1.92
CA THR A 30 13.86 -4.12 -2.01
C THR A 30 13.78 -5.15 -3.15
N GLY A 31 12.65 -5.22 -3.85
CA GLY A 31 12.42 -6.23 -4.86
C GLY A 31 12.39 -7.66 -4.29
N PRO A 32 12.10 -8.66 -5.15
CA PRO A 32 11.77 -10.05 -4.77
C PRO A 32 12.91 -10.84 -4.10
N ALA A 33 14.03 -10.21 -3.76
CA ALA A 33 15.20 -10.89 -3.20
C ALA A 33 15.07 -11.25 -1.69
N LEU A 34 14.06 -10.74 -0.97
CA LEU A 34 13.90 -11.00 0.48
C LEU A 34 12.46 -11.10 1.00
N SER A 35 11.43 -10.97 0.15
CA SER A 35 10.05 -11.28 0.52
C SER A 35 9.59 -12.42 -0.36
N LYS A 36 9.12 -13.51 0.25
CA LYS A 36 8.32 -14.53 -0.46
C LYS A 36 7.31 -13.78 -1.32
N ASP A 37 7.16 -14.18 -2.59
CA ASP A 37 6.18 -13.61 -3.49
C ASP A 37 4.86 -13.42 -2.73
N PRO A 38 4.23 -12.22 -2.79
CA PRO A 38 2.99 -11.99 -2.07
C PRO A 38 1.99 -13.04 -2.54
N SER A 39 1.61 -13.90 -1.61
CA SER A 39 0.70 -15.00 -1.89
C SER A 39 -0.67 -14.42 -2.25
N VAL A 40 -1.56 -15.24 -2.82
CA VAL A 40 -3.00 -14.92 -2.97
C VAL A 40 -3.57 -14.21 -1.73
N THR A 41 -3.12 -14.62 -0.53
CA THR A 41 -3.55 -14.06 0.75
C THR A 41 -3.10 -12.62 0.96
N ASP A 42 -1.86 -12.27 0.60
CA ASP A 42 -1.30 -10.95 0.82
C ASP A 42 -1.93 -9.92 -0.12
N ALA A 43 -2.14 -10.29 -1.39
CA ALA A 43 -2.84 -9.46 -2.37
C ALA A 43 -4.29 -9.20 -1.96
N ARG A 44 -4.98 -10.22 -1.40
CA ARG A 44 -6.33 -10.08 -0.86
C ARG A 44 -6.36 -9.13 0.33
N LEU A 45 -5.49 -9.33 1.33
CA LEU A 45 -5.45 -8.50 2.53
C LEU A 45 -5.11 -7.04 2.23
N GLY A 46 -4.16 -6.80 1.31
CA GLY A 46 -3.82 -5.46 0.86
C GLY A 46 -5.02 -4.76 0.21
N MET A 47 -5.75 -5.47 -0.66
CA MET A 47 -6.95 -4.93 -1.27
C MET A 47 -8.09 -4.72 -0.25
N GLU A 48 -8.30 -5.62 0.70
CA GLU A 48 -9.28 -5.44 1.79
C GLU A 48 -8.98 -4.20 2.63
N TYR A 49 -7.70 -3.98 2.96
CA TYR A 49 -7.27 -2.82 3.73
C TYR A 49 -7.56 -1.50 3.00
N ILE A 50 -7.39 -1.47 1.67
CA ILE A 50 -7.78 -0.33 0.82
C ILE A 50 -9.31 -0.17 0.80
N LEU A 51 -10.06 -1.25 0.57
CA LEU A 51 -11.52 -1.20 0.48
C LEU A 51 -12.20 -0.85 1.81
N ASP A 52 -11.57 -1.17 2.94
CA ASP A 52 -12.02 -0.79 4.29
C ASP A 52 -11.69 0.67 4.65
N GLY A 53 -11.08 1.43 3.73
CA GLY A 53 -10.71 2.84 3.95
C GLY A 53 -9.58 3.03 4.96
N ARG A 54 -8.80 1.97 5.23
CA ARG A 54 -7.69 2.00 6.19
C ARG A 54 -6.39 2.48 5.56
N ALA A 55 -6.28 2.43 4.23
CA ALA A 55 -5.20 3.03 3.46
C ALA A 55 -5.52 4.46 3.05
N ASP A 56 -4.55 5.37 3.16
CA ASP A 56 -4.62 6.67 2.50
C ASP A 56 -4.39 6.55 0.97
N GLU A 57 -4.63 7.63 0.24
CA GLU A 57 -4.52 7.66 -1.23
C GLU A 57 -3.11 7.30 -1.73
N VAL A 58 -2.07 7.69 -0.98
CA VAL A 58 -0.67 7.42 -1.34
C VAL A 58 -0.36 5.95 -1.16
N GLN A 59 -0.80 5.35 -0.04
CA GLN A 59 -0.62 3.93 0.25
C GLN A 59 -1.35 3.05 -0.77
N ALA A 60 -2.60 3.41 -1.11
CA ALA A 60 -3.37 2.72 -2.15
C ALA A 60 -2.68 2.80 -3.52
N ALA A 61 -2.20 4.00 -3.90
CA ALA A 61 -1.48 4.19 -5.16
C ALA A 61 -0.19 3.35 -5.20
N ILE A 62 0.60 3.33 -4.13
CA ILE A 62 1.83 2.53 -4.07
C ILE A 62 1.52 1.04 -4.22
N PHE A 63 0.50 0.51 -3.54
CA PHE A 63 0.11 -0.88 -3.66
C PHE A 63 -0.22 -1.26 -5.12
N LEU A 64 -1.03 -0.45 -5.80
CA LEU A 64 -1.44 -0.69 -7.18
C LEU A 64 -0.26 -0.57 -8.17
N ILE A 65 0.59 0.44 -7.99
CA ILE A 65 1.78 0.64 -8.81
C ILE A 65 2.77 -0.52 -8.61
N ALA A 66 2.98 -0.96 -7.37
CA ALA A 66 3.86 -2.08 -7.04
C ALA A 66 3.42 -3.38 -7.72
N LEU A 67 2.12 -3.71 -7.64
CA LEU A 67 1.53 -4.84 -8.35
C LEU A 67 1.81 -4.76 -9.86
N ARG A 68 1.61 -3.59 -10.47
CA ARG A 68 1.78 -3.41 -11.92
C ARG A 68 3.24 -3.42 -12.35
N MET A 69 4.13 -2.82 -11.55
CA MET A 69 5.57 -2.72 -11.82
C MET A 69 6.25 -4.09 -11.79
N LYS A 70 5.85 -4.95 -10.86
CA LYS A 70 6.38 -6.33 -10.77
C LYS A 70 5.70 -7.31 -11.72
N ARG A 71 4.65 -6.87 -12.42
CA ARG A 71 3.73 -7.68 -13.23
C ARG A 71 2.96 -8.65 -12.34
N GLU A 72 1.74 -8.28 -12.05
CA GLU A 72 0.80 -9.05 -11.24
C GLU A 72 0.65 -10.49 -11.75
N THR A 73 0.65 -11.44 -10.83
CA THR A 73 0.44 -12.87 -11.14
C THR A 73 -1.06 -13.20 -11.13
N ILE A 74 -1.45 -14.33 -11.73
CA ILE A 74 -2.83 -14.83 -11.66
C ILE A 74 -3.28 -15.03 -10.20
N GLU A 75 -2.39 -15.50 -9.35
CA GLU A 75 -2.66 -15.73 -7.92
C GLU A 75 -2.96 -14.43 -7.18
N GLU A 76 -2.19 -13.38 -7.44
CA GLU A 76 -2.40 -12.07 -6.82
C GLU A 76 -3.68 -11.42 -7.33
N LEU A 77 -3.93 -11.49 -8.64
CA LEU A 77 -5.18 -11.02 -9.24
C LEU A 77 -6.39 -11.77 -8.68
N HIS A 78 -6.25 -13.06 -8.42
CA HIS A 78 -7.29 -13.85 -7.76
C HIS A 78 -7.55 -13.35 -6.33
N GLY A 79 -6.50 -13.07 -5.55
CA GLY A 79 -6.63 -12.48 -4.21
C GLY A 79 -7.31 -11.10 -4.24
N VAL A 80 -6.91 -10.23 -5.16
CA VAL A 80 -7.55 -8.93 -5.39
C VAL A 80 -9.03 -9.09 -5.75
N LEU A 81 -9.34 -10.01 -6.67
CA LEU A 81 -10.72 -10.29 -7.08
C LEU A 81 -11.57 -10.80 -5.91
N GLN A 82 -11.03 -11.67 -5.06
CA GLN A 82 -11.74 -12.16 -3.87
C GLN A 82 -12.11 -11.01 -2.92
N ALA A 83 -11.19 -10.08 -2.67
CA ALA A 83 -11.47 -8.91 -1.84
C ALA A 83 -12.59 -8.04 -2.42
N LEU A 84 -12.55 -7.79 -3.73
CA LEU A 84 -13.59 -7.02 -4.44
C LEU A 84 -14.95 -7.71 -4.35
N LEU A 85 -15.01 -9.01 -4.58
CA LEU A 85 -16.25 -9.79 -4.49
C LEU A 85 -16.81 -9.80 -3.06
N ALA A 86 -15.95 -9.91 -2.04
CA ALA A 86 -16.39 -9.89 -0.64
C ALA A 86 -17.02 -8.54 -0.22
N LYS A 87 -16.66 -7.44 -0.89
CA LYS A 87 -17.21 -6.11 -0.63
C LYS A 87 -18.33 -5.71 -1.59
N THR A 88 -18.58 -6.53 -2.62
CA THR A 88 -19.69 -6.31 -3.56
C THR A 88 -20.95 -6.94 -3.00
N LYS A 89 -22.01 -6.15 -2.84
CA LYS A 89 -23.35 -6.69 -2.53
C LYS A 89 -23.90 -7.35 -3.79
N THR A 90 -23.79 -8.67 -3.89
CA THR A 90 -24.55 -9.42 -4.89
C THR A 90 -26.01 -9.34 -4.48
N GLY A 91 -26.81 -8.57 -5.22
CA GLY A 91 -28.26 -8.40 -4.99
C GLY A 91 -29.06 -9.67 -5.30
N LEU A 92 -28.81 -10.73 -4.55
CA LEU A 92 -29.66 -11.91 -4.42
C LEU A 92 -30.13 -11.95 -2.96
N GLY A 93 -31.07 -11.07 -2.66
CA GLY A 93 -31.82 -10.98 -1.41
C GLY A 93 -33.22 -10.49 -1.72
#